data_AF-A0A5C6EJG0-F1
#
_entry.id   AF-A0A5C6EJG0-F1
#
_cell.length_a   1.000
_cell.length_b   1.000
_cell.length_c   1.000
_cell.angle_alpha   90.00
_cell.angle_beta   90.00
_cell.angle_gamma   90.00
#
_symmetry.space_group_name_H-M   'P 1'
#
loop_
_entity.id
_entity.type
_entity.pdbx_description
1 polymer ?
#
loop_
_entity_poly.entity_id
_entity_poly.type
_entity_poly.pdbx_seq_one_letter_code
_entity_poly.pdbx_strand_id
1 'polypeptide(L)'
;MIGNLVRSRRVGFTLIELLVVIAIIAVLIGLLLPAVQAAREATRRMSCSNNMRQIGLAAQNYHSLYKMFPRQALPNRGHTWAVAIMPFLERVDLFSSYDFSVDWNNSRNHDTIDKKVSTYTCPSTPISGLLDRAGGGVMTATTDYVPHGVVTSTIMNAGFVKRRKKPFGLINRSVTRMRDVFDGLSNTMLLTEDAGRPQFYVNGRLGPSTNDNGCGNLNVANGRAKGGGWADPQNFIPLHGFSDDGLSCSGPWAINKTNNNEAYSFHPGGLQINLADGSTHFISEQIDIEVYASLITKAELEVISAF
;
A
#
# COMPACT_ATOMS: atom_id res chain seq x y z
N MET A 1 42.00 -17.30 -67.91
CA MET A 1 40.72 -16.58 -67.87
C MET A 1 40.68 -15.79 -66.57
N ILE A 2 40.84 -14.47 -66.62
CA ILE A 2 40.80 -13.59 -65.45
C ILE A 2 39.38 -13.00 -65.40
N GLY A 3 38.61 -13.34 -64.36
CA GLY A 3 37.23 -12.89 -64.21
C GLY A 3 37.14 -11.41 -63.84
N ASN A 4 36.34 -10.65 -64.60
CA ASN A 4 36.02 -9.26 -64.29
C ASN A 4 35.15 -9.17 -63.03
N LEU A 5 35.69 -8.58 -61.96
CA LEU A 5 34.92 -8.20 -60.77
C LEU A 5 34.08 -6.95 -61.09
N VAL A 6 32.76 -7.12 -61.24
CA VAL A 6 31.80 -6.01 -61.37
C VAL A 6 31.80 -5.23 -60.05
N ARG A 7 32.30 -3.99 -60.09
CA ARG A 7 32.35 -3.09 -58.93
C ARG A 7 30.92 -2.61 -58.62
N SER A 8 30.32 -3.16 -57.56
CA SER A 8 29.05 -2.67 -57.01
C SER A 8 29.14 -1.17 -56.74
N ARG A 9 28.30 -0.39 -57.41
CA ARG A 9 28.22 1.07 -57.28
C ARG A 9 27.63 1.35 -55.90
N ARG A 10 28.48 1.66 -54.92
CA ARG A 10 28.01 2.07 -53.59
C ARG A 10 27.26 3.38 -53.74
N VAL A 11 25.95 3.34 -53.51
CA VAL A 11 25.11 4.53 -53.42
C VAL A 11 25.47 5.24 -52.12
N GLY A 12 26.02 6.45 -52.20
CA GLY A 12 26.39 7.24 -51.04
C GLY A 12 25.15 7.87 -50.40
N PHE A 13 25.06 7.81 -49.08
CA PHE A 13 24.00 8.47 -48.32
C PHE A 13 24.27 9.97 -48.24
N THR A 14 23.28 10.82 -48.51
CA THR A 14 23.43 12.27 -48.40
C THR A 14 23.27 12.73 -46.96
N LEU A 15 23.92 13.84 -46.60
CA LEU A 15 23.80 14.44 -45.26
C LEU A 15 22.35 14.80 -44.91
N ILE A 16 21.57 15.24 -45.91
CA ILE A 16 20.15 15.56 -45.77
C ILE A 16 19.33 14.31 -45.43
N GLU A 17 19.53 13.18 -46.11
CA GLU A 17 18.81 11.95 -45.83
C GLU A 17 19.06 11.48 -44.39
N LEU A 18 20.29 11.62 -43.89
CA LEU A 18 20.61 11.26 -42.50
C LEU A 18 19.92 12.19 -41.51
N LEU A 19 19.92 13.49 -41.79
CA LEU A 19 19.31 14.49 -40.91
C LEU A 19 17.79 14.32 -40.82
N VAL A 20 17.11 14.00 -41.94
CA VAL A 20 15.67 13.74 -41.95
C VAL A 20 15.33 12.49 -41.14
N VAL A 21 16.12 11.41 -41.29
CA VAL A 21 15.88 10.16 -40.55
C VAL A 21 16.04 10.35 -39.04
N ILE A 22 17.11 11.03 -38.58
CA ILE A 22 17.28 11.29 -37.15
C ILE A 22 16.18 12.22 -36.61
N ALA A 23 15.70 13.19 -37.40
CA ALA A 23 14.61 14.07 -37.00
C ALA A 23 13.30 13.30 -36.82
N ILE A 24 12.97 12.39 -37.75
CA ILE A 24 11.78 11.52 -37.63
C ILE A 24 11.90 10.60 -36.41
N ILE A 25 13.06 9.96 -36.21
CA ILE A 25 13.28 9.07 -35.05
C ILE A 25 13.14 9.86 -33.73
N ALA A 26 13.72 11.06 -33.65
CA ALA A 26 13.61 11.91 -32.46
C ALA A 26 12.15 12.29 -32.16
N VAL A 27 11.36 12.65 -33.18
CA VAL A 27 9.93 12.94 -33.02
C VAL A 27 9.16 11.70 -32.57
N LEU A 28 9.40 10.54 -33.19
CA LEU A 28 8.74 9.28 -32.83
C LEU A 28 9.07 8.89 -31.39
N ILE A 29 10.33 8.95 -30.97
CA ILE A 29 10.74 8.65 -29.59
C ILE A 29 10.10 9.65 -28.62
N GLY A 30 10.09 10.94 -28.96
CA GLY A 30 9.48 11.98 -28.15
C GLY A 30 7.98 11.76 -27.90
N LEU A 31 7.25 11.22 -28.88
CA LEU A 31 5.83 10.90 -28.74
C LEU A 31 5.57 9.54 -28.07
N LEU A 32 6.47 8.56 -28.26
CA LEU A 32 6.30 7.20 -27.72
C LEU A 32 6.68 7.09 -26.24
N LEU A 33 7.67 7.83 -25.76
CA LEU A 33 8.17 7.69 -24.39
C LEU A 33 7.09 7.99 -23.32
N PRO A 34 6.34 9.12 -23.39
CA PRO A 34 5.27 9.40 -22.44
C PRO A 34 4.15 8.36 -22.51
N ALA A 35 3.80 7.91 -23.72
CA ALA A 35 2.75 6.91 -23.93
C ALA A 35 3.13 5.55 -23.31
N VAL A 36 4.37 5.09 -23.50
CA VAL A 36 4.86 3.85 -22.92
C VAL A 36 4.90 3.92 -21.39
N GLN A 37 5.28 5.06 -20.83
CA GLN A 37 5.28 5.26 -19.38
C GLN A 37 3.85 5.23 -18.79
N ALA A 38 2.90 5.91 -19.43
CA ALA A 38 1.50 5.90 -19.04
C ALA A 38 0.91 4.48 -19.11
N ALA A 39 1.20 3.73 -20.18
CA ALA A 39 0.75 2.35 -20.34
C ALA A 39 1.33 1.41 -19.26
N ARG A 40 2.62 1.57 -18.92
CA ARG A 40 3.26 0.81 -17.83
C ARG A 40 2.61 1.11 -16.49
N GLU A 41 2.30 2.37 -16.21
CA GLU A 41 1.65 2.75 -14.96
C GLU A 41 0.22 2.22 -14.87
N ALA A 42 -0.56 2.29 -15.96
CA ALA A 42 -1.88 1.68 -16.01
C ALA A 42 -1.84 0.17 -15.72
N THR A 43 -0.82 -0.52 -16.26
CA THR A 43 -0.59 -1.95 -15.97
C THR A 43 -0.25 -2.19 -14.50
N ARG A 44 0.64 -1.39 -13.90
CA ARG A 44 0.99 -1.50 -12.48
C ARG A 44 -0.22 -1.26 -11.59
N ARG A 45 -1.03 -0.25 -11.90
CA ARG A 45 -2.28 0.07 -11.19
C ARG A 45 -3.32 -1.05 -11.30
N MET A 46 -3.44 -1.69 -12.45
CA MET A 46 -4.31 -2.87 -12.62
C MET A 46 -3.83 -4.05 -11.77
N SER A 47 -2.52 -4.33 -11.79
CA SER A 47 -1.93 -5.38 -10.95
C SER A 47 -2.09 -5.10 -9.45
N CYS A 48 -1.92 -3.84 -9.01
CA CYS A 48 -2.20 -3.44 -7.63
C CYS A 48 -3.68 -3.68 -7.25
N SER A 49 -4.60 -3.24 -8.10
CA SER A 49 -6.04 -3.44 -7.88
C SER A 49 -6.39 -4.93 -7.77
N ASN A 50 -5.76 -5.77 -8.59
CA ASN A 50 -5.90 -7.22 -8.54
C ASN A 50 -5.34 -7.84 -7.26
N ASN A 51 -4.18 -7.39 -6.77
CA ASN A 51 -3.63 -7.83 -5.48
C ASN A 51 -4.62 -7.51 -4.34
N MET A 52 -5.08 -6.27 -4.25
CA MET A 52 -6.06 -5.83 -3.25
C MET A 52 -7.37 -6.61 -3.34
N ARG A 53 -7.84 -6.91 -4.56
CA ARG A 53 -9.03 -7.74 -4.78
C ARG A 53 -8.83 -9.18 -4.29
N GLN A 54 -7.67 -9.78 -4.55
CA GLN A 54 -7.34 -11.13 -4.04
C GLN A 54 -7.32 -11.14 -2.51
N ILE A 55 -6.74 -10.11 -1.88
CA ILE A 55 -6.72 -9.97 -0.42
C ILE A 55 -8.14 -9.79 0.14
N GLY A 56 -8.95 -8.93 -0.48
CA GLY A 56 -10.35 -8.74 -0.12
C GLY A 56 -11.15 -10.03 -0.18
N LEU A 57 -11.02 -10.80 -1.27
CA LEU A 57 -11.66 -12.11 -1.41
C LEU A 57 -11.16 -13.11 -0.37
N ALA A 58 -9.86 -13.13 -0.06
CA ALA A 58 -9.30 -13.97 0.98
C ALA A 58 -9.88 -13.63 2.37
N ALA A 59 -10.07 -12.34 2.67
CA ALA A 59 -10.73 -11.89 3.90
C ALA A 59 -12.22 -12.27 3.95
N GLN A 60 -12.94 -12.23 2.82
CA GLN A 60 -14.32 -12.73 2.74
C GLN A 60 -14.38 -14.25 2.97
N ASN A 61 -13.47 -15.02 2.39
CA ASN A 61 -13.39 -16.46 2.60
C ASN A 61 -13.06 -16.81 4.06
N TYR A 62 -12.14 -16.05 4.68
CA TYR A 62 -11.87 -16.13 6.10
C TYR A 62 -13.15 -15.87 6.92
N HIS A 63 -13.89 -14.81 6.61
CA HIS A 63 -15.15 -14.51 7.28
C HIS A 63 -16.19 -15.61 7.09
N SER A 64 -16.33 -16.16 5.89
CA SER A 64 -17.26 -17.25 5.59
C SER A 64 -17.00 -18.48 6.49
N LEU A 65 -15.74 -18.83 6.71
CA LEU A 65 -15.34 -19.96 7.54
C LEU A 65 -15.44 -19.65 9.05
N TYR A 66 -14.88 -18.53 9.50
CA TYR A 66 -14.71 -18.22 10.93
C TYR A 66 -15.80 -17.31 11.51
N LYS A 67 -16.74 -16.83 10.67
CA LYS A 67 -17.84 -15.91 11.01
C LYS A 67 -17.39 -14.58 11.63
N MET A 68 -16.15 -14.17 11.35
CA MET A 68 -15.55 -12.90 11.76
C MET A 68 -14.50 -12.47 10.74
N PHE A 69 -14.28 -11.17 10.62
CA PHE A 69 -13.15 -10.63 9.86
C PHE A 69 -11.84 -10.96 10.60
N PRO A 70 -10.70 -11.05 9.88
CA PRO A 70 -9.43 -11.24 10.55
C PRO A 70 -9.17 -10.07 11.51
N ARG A 71 -8.52 -10.36 12.63
CA ARG A 71 -8.13 -9.31 13.59
C ARG A 71 -6.80 -8.72 13.14
N GLN A 72 -6.56 -7.46 13.49
CA GLN A 72 -5.27 -6.81 13.25
C GLN A 72 -4.12 -7.69 13.75
N ALA A 73 -4.22 -8.13 15.00
CA ALA A 73 -3.35 -9.12 15.61
C ALA A 73 -4.14 -9.90 16.66
N LEU A 74 -3.84 -11.20 16.79
CA LEU A 74 -4.38 -12.01 17.87
C LEU A 74 -3.84 -11.52 19.23
N PRO A 75 -4.70 -11.48 20.28
CA PRO A 75 -4.29 -10.98 21.59
C PRO A 75 -3.21 -11.85 22.25
N ASN A 76 -3.15 -13.13 21.88
CA ASN A 76 -2.08 -14.04 22.26
C ASN A 76 -1.09 -14.10 21.09
N ARG A 77 0.20 -13.88 21.37
CA ARG A 77 1.33 -14.06 20.43
C ARG A 77 1.38 -13.14 19.20
N GLY A 78 0.39 -12.26 19.00
CA GLY A 78 0.47 -11.18 18.01
C GLY A 78 0.30 -11.59 16.55
N HIS A 79 -0.23 -12.77 16.24
CA HIS A 79 -0.39 -13.20 14.85
C HIS A 79 -1.33 -12.28 14.05
N THR A 80 -0.87 -11.72 12.94
CA THR A 80 -1.57 -10.67 12.20
C THR A 80 -2.64 -11.19 11.25
N TRP A 81 -3.50 -10.27 10.79
CA TRP A 81 -4.46 -10.53 9.71
C TRP A 81 -3.80 -11.15 8.47
N ALA A 82 -2.59 -10.70 8.14
CA ALA A 82 -1.87 -11.11 6.94
C ALA A 82 -1.47 -12.60 7.00
N VAL A 83 -1.13 -13.12 8.19
CA VAL A 83 -0.86 -14.57 8.36
C VAL A 83 -2.17 -15.36 8.30
N ALA A 84 -3.22 -14.83 8.94
CA ALA A 84 -4.50 -15.52 9.08
C ALA A 84 -5.20 -15.80 7.74
N ILE A 85 -4.99 -14.95 6.73
CA ILE A 85 -5.64 -15.09 5.42
C ILE A 85 -4.79 -15.86 4.39
N MET A 86 -3.53 -16.21 4.69
CA MET A 86 -2.63 -16.90 3.74
C MET A 86 -3.21 -18.18 3.11
N PRO A 87 -3.95 -19.04 3.84
CA PRO A 87 -4.57 -20.23 3.24
C PRO A 87 -5.54 -19.90 2.11
N PHE A 88 -6.15 -18.72 2.15
CA PHE A 88 -7.10 -18.23 1.14
C PHE A 88 -6.43 -17.42 0.01
N LEU A 89 -5.11 -17.25 0.07
CA LEU A 89 -4.27 -16.57 -0.93
C LEU A 89 -3.36 -17.54 -1.70
N GLU A 90 -3.64 -18.84 -1.66
CA GLU A 90 -2.79 -19.87 -2.26
C GLU A 90 -1.35 -19.85 -1.72
N ARG A 91 -1.17 -19.44 -0.45
CA ARG A 91 0.10 -19.41 0.29
C ARG A 91 0.11 -20.44 1.43
N VAL A 92 -0.36 -21.64 1.13
CA VAL A 92 -0.46 -22.75 2.10
C VAL A 92 0.93 -23.20 2.57
N ASP A 93 1.95 -23.06 1.72
CA ASP A 93 3.34 -23.35 2.02
C ASP A 93 3.91 -22.43 3.12
N LEU A 94 3.72 -21.11 3.00
CA LEU A 94 4.13 -20.16 4.05
C LEU A 94 3.31 -20.34 5.32
N PHE A 95 2.00 -20.59 5.20
CA PHE A 95 1.15 -20.81 6.37
C PHE A 95 1.57 -22.06 7.16
N SER A 96 1.94 -23.13 6.46
CA SER A 96 2.37 -24.40 7.10
C SER A 96 3.75 -24.30 7.74
N SER A 97 4.62 -23.40 7.27
CA SER A 97 5.93 -23.14 7.89
C SER A 97 5.87 -22.17 9.08
N TYR A 98 4.70 -21.60 9.38
CA TYR A 98 4.50 -20.65 10.46
C TYR A 98 4.07 -21.37 11.76
N ASP A 99 4.83 -21.18 12.85
CA ASP A 99 4.54 -21.75 14.16
C ASP A 99 3.65 -20.81 15.00
N PHE A 100 2.36 -21.13 15.11
CA PHE A 100 1.38 -20.43 15.95
C PHE A 100 1.51 -20.76 17.45
N SER A 101 2.38 -21.71 17.82
CA SER A 101 2.62 -22.10 19.21
C SER A 101 3.55 -21.14 19.95
N VAL A 102 4.17 -20.19 19.24
CA VAL A 102 5.13 -19.21 19.77
C VAL A 102 4.75 -17.78 19.36
N ASP A 103 5.37 -16.77 19.96
CA ASP A 103 5.19 -15.38 19.54
C ASP A 103 5.56 -15.19 18.06
N TRP A 104 4.92 -14.23 17.39
CA TRP A 104 5.14 -13.99 15.97
C TRP A 104 6.60 -13.68 15.61
N ASN A 105 7.33 -13.01 16.50
CA ASN A 105 8.74 -12.63 16.34
C ASN A 105 9.72 -13.68 16.91
N ASN A 106 9.25 -14.85 17.32
CA ASN A 106 10.12 -15.92 17.79
C ASN A 106 11.04 -16.42 16.66
N SER A 107 12.25 -16.87 17.01
CA SER A 107 13.23 -17.37 16.03
C SER A 107 12.72 -18.48 15.12
N ARG A 108 11.75 -19.29 15.58
CA ARG A 108 11.10 -20.33 14.76
C ARG A 108 10.33 -19.78 13.55
N ASN A 109 9.91 -18.51 13.62
CA ASN A 109 9.14 -17.87 12.55
C ASN A 109 10.00 -17.01 11.61
N HIS A 110 11.29 -16.78 11.90
CA HIS A 110 12.15 -15.84 11.16
C HIS A 110 12.22 -16.17 9.66
N ASP A 111 12.51 -17.44 9.32
CA ASP A 111 12.57 -17.89 7.92
C ASP A 111 11.24 -17.71 7.17
N THR A 112 10.12 -17.71 7.89
CA THR A 112 8.80 -17.52 7.29
C THR A 112 8.50 -16.03 7.11
N ILE A 113 8.75 -15.20 8.13
CA ILE A 113 8.41 -13.77 8.11
C ILE A 113 9.31 -12.91 7.23
N ASP A 114 10.51 -13.41 6.90
CA ASP A 114 11.46 -12.76 5.97
C ASP A 114 11.08 -12.97 4.48
N LYS A 115 10.15 -13.88 4.19
CA LYS A 115 9.72 -14.15 2.80
C LYS A 115 8.85 -13.01 2.27
N LYS A 116 9.24 -12.50 1.10
CA LYS A 116 8.42 -11.57 0.32
C LYS A 116 7.17 -12.28 -0.21
N VAL A 117 6.01 -11.73 0.09
CA VAL A 117 4.72 -12.18 -0.47
C VAL A 117 4.33 -11.22 -1.58
N SER A 118 4.42 -11.67 -2.84
CA SER A 118 4.16 -10.82 -4.02
C SER A 118 2.79 -10.15 -4.01
N THR A 119 1.76 -10.86 -3.52
CA THR A 119 0.39 -10.36 -3.42
C THR A 119 0.25 -9.26 -2.37
N TYR A 120 1.21 -9.10 -1.47
CA TYR A 120 1.26 -8.02 -0.47
C TYR A 120 2.06 -6.80 -0.91
N THR A 121 2.58 -6.78 -2.15
CA THR A 121 3.41 -5.68 -2.64
C THR A 121 2.77 -4.97 -3.82
N CYS A 122 2.79 -3.63 -3.79
CA CYS A 122 2.34 -2.80 -4.88
C CYS A 122 3.42 -2.75 -5.97
N PRO A 123 3.09 -3.01 -7.25
CA PRO A 123 4.04 -2.93 -8.35
C PRO A 123 4.58 -1.52 -8.64
N SER A 124 3.90 -0.47 -8.17
CA SER A 124 4.36 0.92 -8.31
C SER A 124 5.31 1.35 -7.20
N THR A 125 5.49 0.56 -6.14
CA THR A 125 6.50 0.80 -5.12
C THR A 125 7.91 0.74 -5.74
N PRO A 126 8.75 1.80 -5.64
CA PRO A 126 10.07 1.84 -6.27
C PRO A 126 11.00 0.70 -5.84
N ILE A 127 10.94 0.32 -4.56
CA ILE A 127 11.68 -0.80 -3.99
C ILE A 127 10.75 -1.56 -3.04
N SER A 128 10.28 -2.74 -3.47
CA SER A 128 9.25 -3.51 -2.74
C SER A 128 9.79 -4.76 -2.05
N GLY A 129 9.17 -5.13 -0.93
CA GLY A 129 9.50 -6.34 -0.18
C GLY A 129 10.86 -6.25 0.53
N LEU A 130 11.27 -5.04 0.88
CA LEU A 130 12.41 -4.83 1.77
C LEU A 130 12.10 -5.41 3.15
N LEU A 131 13.14 -5.81 3.87
CA LEU A 131 13.00 -6.20 5.25
C LEU A 131 12.92 -4.95 6.13
N ASP A 132 11.88 -4.88 6.95
CA ASP A 132 11.77 -3.89 8.02
C ASP A 132 12.15 -4.49 9.37
N ARG A 133 12.78 -3.69 10.22
CA ARG A 133 13.03 -4.07 11.61
C ARG A 133 11.79 -3.72 12.41
N ALA A 134 10.91 -4.72 12.51
CA ALA A 134 9.60 -4.61 13.08
C ALA A 134 9.57 -4.27 14.58
N GLY A 135 8.37 -3.94 15.05
CA GLY A 135 7.93 -3.78 16.43
C GLY A 135 8.10 -5.01 17.29
N GLY A 136 9.34 -5.41 17.53
CA GLY A 136 9.68 -6.68 18.17
C GLY A 136 11.13 -7.09 18.00
N GLY A 137 11.95 -6.26 17.33
CA GLY A 137 13.39 -6.40 17.23
C GLY A 137 13.89 -7.28 16.09
N VAL A 138 12.97 -7.90 15.33
CA VAL A 138 13.24 -8.85 14.25
C VAL A 138 13.01 -8.24 12.87
N MET A 139 13.64 -8.83 11.85
CA MET A 139 13.37 -8.48 10.46
C MET A 139 12.10 -9.19 9.98
N THR A 140 11.38 -8.56 9.07
CA THR A 140 10.25 -9.16 8.35
C THR A 140 10.04 -8.44 7.04
N ALA A 141 9.63 -9.16 6.00
CA ALA A 141 9.31 -8.57 4.72
C ALA A 141 8.10 -7.62 4.84
N THR A 142 8.18 -6.52 4.10
CA THR A 142 7.14 -5.49 4.11
C THR A 142 5.92 -5.85 3.27
N THR A 143 4.79 -5.24 3.63
CA THR A 143 3.56 -5.18 2.82
C THR A 143 3.26 -3.72 2.50
N ASP A 144 2.70 -3.49 1.31
CA ASP A 144 2.23 -2.18 0.86
C ASP A 144 0.71 -2.04 1.08
N TYR A 145 0.04 -3.03 1.67
CA TYR A 145 -1.39 -3.01 1.99
C TYR A 145 -1.63 -3.21 3.47
N VAL A 146 -2.42 -2.32 4.06
CA VAL A 146 -2.59 -2.22 5.52
C VAL A 146 -4.02 -1.84 5.91
N PRO A 147 -4.49 -2.29 7.09
CA PRO A 147 -5.76 -1.83 7.62
C PRO A 147 -5.62 -0.48 8.32
N HIS A 148 -6.66 0.34 8.19
CA HIS A 148 -6.87 1.47 9.09
C HIS A 148 -7.44 0.97 10.42
N GLY A 149 -6.74 1.20 11.52
CA GLY A 149 -7.16 0.75 12.85
C GLY A 149 -8.12 1.72 13.54
N VAL A 150 -7.92 3.03 13.35
CA VAL A 150 -8.64 4.06 14.11
C VAL A 150 -8.53 5.46 13.48
N VAL A 151 -9.61 6.24 13.53
CA VAL A 151 -9.58 7.70 13.36
C VAL A 151 -9.17 8.35 14.69
N THR A 152 -8.00 8.98 14.76
CA THR A 152 -7.42 9.35 16.06
C THR A 152 -8.13 10.49 16.77
N SER A 153 -8.07 10.50 18.11
CA SER A 153 -8.47 11.68 18.88
C SER A 153 -7.63 12.91 18.56
N THR A 154 -6.38 12.72 18.11
CA THR A 154 -5.49 13.82 17.75
C THR A 154 -6.05 14.62 16.59
N ILE A 155 -6.46 13.96 15.49
CA ILE A 155 -7.06 14.64 14.34
C ILE A 155 -8.43 15.25 14.68
N MET A 156 -9.23 14.56 15.51
CA MET A 156 -10.53 15.07 15.99
C MET A 156 -10.37 16.33 16.85
N ASN A 157 -9.36 16.37 17.72
CA ASN A 157 -9.10 17.51 18.60
C ASN A 157 -8.44 18.68 17.85
N ALA A 158 -7.69 18.39 16.79
CA ALA A 158 -7.15 19.40 15.88
C ALA A 158 -8.24 20.07 15.01
N GLY A 159 -9.45 19.49 14.95
CA GLY A 159 -10.60 20.07 14.26
C GLY A 159 -10.66 19.79 12.76
N PHE A 160 -9.80 18.91 12.22
CA PHE A 160 -9.83 18.52 10.81
C PHE A 160 -10.95 17.53 10.48
N VAL A 161 -11.38 16.73 11.46
CA VAL A 161 -12.49 15.78 11.32
C VAL A 161 -13.45 15.87 12.49
N LYS A 162 -14.72 15.54 12.25
CA LYS A 162 -15.76 15.51 13.28
C LYS A 162 -15.48 14.42 14.31
N ARG A 163 -15.92 14.68 15.55
CA ARG A 163 -15.82 13.70 16.64
C ARG A 163 -16.67 12.47 16.36
N ARG A 164 -16.02 11.29 16.43
CA ARG A 164 -16.61 9.96 16.27
C ARG A 164 -16.64 9.24 17.62
N LYS A 165 -17.74 8.57 17.96
CA LYS A 165 -17.91 7.85 19.24
C LYS A 165 -17.29 6.45 19.22
N LYS A 166 -17.26 5.84 18.03
CA LYS A 166 -16.75 4.50 17.69
C LYS A 166 -15.75 4.63 16.53
N PRO A 167 -14.61 5.31 16.73
CA PRO A 167 -13.67 5.68 15.67
C PRO A 167 -12.85 4.51 15.09
N PHE A 168 -13.24 3.27 15.35
CA PHE A 168 -12.42 2.09 15.06
C PHE A 168 -12.73 1.50 13.70
N GLY A 169 -11.67 1.21 12.93
CA GLY A 169 -11.80 0.57 11.63
C GLY A 169 -12.22 -0.90 11.69
N LEU A 170 -12.43 -1.51 10.52
CA LEU A 170 -12.94 -2.88 10.42
C LEU A 170 -12.00 -3.89 11.06
N ILE A 171 -10.75 -3.91 10.57
CA ILE A 171 -9.66 -4.76 11.06
C ILE A 171 -8.99 -4.04 12.22
N ASN A 172 -9.38 -4.42 13.43
CA ASN A 172 -8.84 -3.86 14.66
C ASN A 172 -8.51 -4.99 15.64
N ARG A 173 -8.13 -4.63 16.86
CA ARG A 173 -7.78 -5.63 17.90
C ARG A 173 -8.98 -6.43 18.39
N SER A 174 -10.20 -5.93 18.30
CA SER A 174 -11.45 -6.61 18.67
C SER A 174 -11.98 -7.49 17.54
N VAL A 175 -12.85 -8.43 17.88
CA VAL A 175 -13.56 -9.25 16.88
C VAL A 175 -14.62 -8.38 16.19
N THR A 176 -14.59 -8.34 14.87
CA THR A 176 -15.60 -7.67 14.03
C THR A 176 -16.29 -8.69 13.14
N ARG A 177 -17.62 -8.62 13.01
CA ARG A 177 -18.43 -9.43 12.09
C ARG A 177 -19.16 -8.52 11.10
N MET A 178 -19.63 -9.05 9.97
CA MET A 178 -20.44 -8.28 9.00
C MET A 178 -21.63 -7.55 9.63
N ARG A 179 -22.33 -8.17 10.59
CA ARG A 179 -23.46 -7.53 11.31
C ARG A 179 -23.06 -6.33 12.17
N ASP A 180 -21.77 -6.18 12.47
CA ASP A 180 -21.24 -5.09 13.29
C ASP A 180 -20.82 -3.89 12.41
N VAL A 181 -20.97 -4.00 11.07
CA VAL A 181 -20.65 -2.97 10.08
C VAL A 181 -21.93 -2.23 9.69
N PHE A 182 -22.32 -1.27 10.52
CA PHE A 182 -23.56 -0.50 10.33
C PHE A 182 -23.47 0.53 9.20
N ASP A 183 -22.25 0.90 8.80
CA ASP A 183 -22.00 1.90 7.74
C ASP A 183 -22.18 1.27 6.33
N GLY A 184 -22.25 -0.06 6.29
CA GLY A 184 -22.39 -0.88 5.08
C GLY A 184 -21.05 -1.43 4.61
N LEU A 185 -21.02 -2.70 4.19
CA LEU A 185 -19.77 -3.35 3.76
C LEU A 185 -19.13 -2.65 2.54
N SER A 186 -19.95 -2.06 1.67
CA SER A 186 -19.52 -1.29 0.50
C SER A 186 -19.13 0.16 0.81
N ASN A 187 -19.17 0.59 2.07
CA ASN A 187 -18.78 1.93 2.52
C ASN A 187 -17.73 1.90 3.64
N THR A 188 -17.30 0.72 4.08
CA THR A 188 -16.29 0.55 5.11
C THR A 188 -15.03 -0.02 4.50
N MET A 189 -13.91 0.63 4.73
CA MET A 189 -12.60 0.23 4.26
C MET A 189 -12.11 -1.02 4.99
N LEU A 190 -11.65 -2.01 4.22
CA LEU A 190 -10.93 -3.18 4.70
C LEU A 190 -9.43 -2.89 4.77
N LEU A 191 -8.85 -2.43 3.67
CA LEU A 191 -7.42 -2.13 3.52
C LEU A 191 -7.22 -0.89 2.64
N THR A 192 -6.08 -0.24 2.82
CA THR A 192 -5.55 0.83 1.97
C THR A 192 -4.10 0.54 1.62
N GLU A 193 -3.59 1.22 0.60
CA GLU A 193 -2.15 1.27 0.35
C GLU A 193 -1.42 2.10 1.42
N ASP A 194 -0.26 1.59 1.84
CA ASP A 194 0.81 2.30 2.55
C ASP A 194 2.14 1.77 2.01
N ALA A 195 2.49 2.27 0.83
CA ALA A 195 3.55 1.75 0.01
C ALA A 195 4.94 2.29 0.36
N GLY A 196 5.96 1.48 0.11
CA GLY A 196 7.37 1.92 0.12
C GLY A 196 8.04 1.91 1.49
N ARG A 197 7.34 1.50 2.55
CA ARG A 197 8.00 1.16 3.80
C ARG A 197 8.96 -0.03 3.57
N PRO A 198 10.13 -0.05 4.24
CA PRO A 198 10.52 0.80 5.35
C PRO A 198 11.25 2.08 4.93
N GLN A 199 11.45 2.36 3.64
CA GLN A 199 12.05 3.64 3.25
C GLN A 199 11.08 4.78 3.56
N PHE A 200 11.58 5.88 4.11
CA PHE A 200 10.75 7.02 4.45
C PHE A 200 10.53 7.91 3.23
N TYR A 201 9.28 8.06 2.83
CA TYR A 201 8.84 8.91 1.74
C TYR A 201 7.93 10.04 2.23
N VAL A 202 8.11 11.20 1.64
CA VAL A 202 7.36 12.42 1.88
C VAL A 202 7.10 13.10 0.54
N ASN A 203 5.84 13.37 0.21
CA ASN A 203 5.45 14.06 -1.03
C ASN A 203 6.12 13.48 -2.30
N GLY A 204 6.06 12.15 -2.50
CA GLY A 204 6.58 11.49 -3.71
C GLY A 204 8.08 11.24 -3.75
N ARG A 205 8.85 11.69 -2.75
CA ARG A 205 10.33 11.59 -2.71
C ARG A 205 10.83 11.07 -1.38
N LEU A 206 12.11 10.67 -1.33
CA LEU A 206 12.73 10.29 -0.06
C LEU A 206 12.70 11.48 0.92
N GLY A 207 12.24 11.21 2.13
CA GLY A 207 12.17 12.19 3.22
C GLY A 207 13.51 12.39 3.93
N PRO A 208 13.55 13.25 4.96
CA PRO A 208 14.73 13.42 5.81
C PRO A 208 15.13 12.13 6.52
N SER A 209 16.42 11.99 6.84
CA SER A 209 16.95 10.79 7.51
C SER A 209 16.42 10.61 8.94
N THR A 210 15.93 11.69 9.55
CA THR A 210 15.27 11.68 10.86
C THR A 210 14.04 12.55 10.82
N ASN A 211 12.95 12.11 11.46
CA ASN A 211 11.78 12.93 11.66
C ASN A 211 11.01 12.46 12.90
N ASP A 212 10.58 13.42 13.72
CA ASP A 212 9.58 13.20 14.75
C ASP A 212 8.27 13.80 14.24
N ASN A 213 7.47 12.95 13.61
CA ASN A 213 6.21 13.36 12.97
C ASN A 213 5.14 13.76 14.00
N GLY A 214 5.33 13.45 15.29
CA GLY A 214 4.33 13.63 16.34
C GLY A 214 3.22 12.57 16.33
N CYS A 215 2.18 12.81 17.15
CA CYS A 215 0.95 12.01 17.22
C CYS A 215 1.10 10.54 17.62
N GLY A 216 2.26 10.14 18.15
CA GLY A 216 2.52 8.76 18.58
C GLY A 216 3.03 7.85 17.45
N ASN A 217 3.32 8.39 16.27
CA ASN A 217 4.04 7.67 15.24
C ASN A 217 5.47 7.36 15.71
N LEU A 218 6.01 6.22 15.28
CA LEU A 218 7.40 5.89 15.55
C LEU A 218 8.31 6.86 14.80
N ASN A 219 9.30 7.40 15.49
CA ASN A 219 10.26 8.33 14.90
C ASN A 219 11.02 7.66 13.76
N VAL A 220 11.12 8.39 12.66
CA VAL A 220 11.97 8.03 11.53
C VAL A 220 13.42 8.16 11.97
N ALA A 221 14.21 7.14 11.71
CA ALA A 221 15.64 7.14 11.95
C ALA A 221 16.36 6.43 10.81
N ASN A 222 17.51 6.97 10.39
CA ASN A 222 18.30 6.47 9.26
C ASN A 222 17.50 6.36 7.95
N GLY A 223 16.56 7.28 7.73
CA GLY A 223 15.69 7.32 6.55
C GLY A 223 14.66 6.19 6.50
N ARG A 224 14.30 5.62 7.66
CA ARG A 224 13.40 4.48 7.74
C ARG A 224 12.15 4.76 8.57
N ALA A 225 10.99 4.55 7.94
CA ALA A 225 9.70 4.39 8.61
C ALA A 225 9.54 2.93 9.06
N LYS A 226 8.96 2.73 10.25
CA LYS A 226 8.88 1.41 10.90
C LYS A 226 7.48 0.83 10.80
N GLY A 227 7.35 -0.44 11.18
CA GLY A 227 6.09 -1.15 11.29
C GLY A 227 5.55 -1.65 9.95
N GLY A 228 6.39 -1.76 8.91
CA GLY A 228 5.98 -2.14 7.57
C GLY A 228 5.82 -3.64 7.35
N GLY A 229 6.27 -4.45 8.30
CA GLY A 229 6.31 -5.90 8.20
C GLY A 229 4.93 -6.55 8.13
N TRP A 230 4.67 -7.45 7.18
CA TRP A 230 3.35 -8.10 7.10
C TRP A 230 3.01 -8.95 8.33
N ALA A 231 4.04 -9.50 9.00
CA ALA A 231 3.87 -10.27 10.24
C ALA A 231 3.88 -9.39 11.50
N ASP A 232 4.17 -8.10 11.38
CA ASP A 232 4.31 -7.19 12.52
C ASP A 232 2.92 -6.75 13.05
N PRO A 233 2.57 -7.01 14.32
CA PRO A 233 1.34 -6.54 14.94
C PRO A 233 1.18 -5.01 14.94
N GLN A 234 2.29 -4.27 14.80
CA GLN A 234 2.30 -2.82 14.67
C GLN A 234 1.98 -2.35 13.24
N ASN A 235 1.83 -3.27 12.28
CA ASN A 235 1.50 -2.94 10.90
C ASN A 235 0.00 -2.70 10.69
N PHE A 236 -0.45 -1.60 11.27
CA PHE A 236 -1.77 -1.01 11.09
C PHE A 236 -1.57 0.49 11.14
N ILE A 237 -2.30 1.22 10.32
CA ILE A 237 -2.17 2.66 10.29
C ILE A 237 -3.38 3.31 10.99
N PRO A 238 -3.18 4.34 11.80
CA PRO A 238 -4.23 5.26 12.20
C PRO A 238 -4.46 6.32 11.11
N LEU A 239 -5.55 7.07 11.23
CA LEU A 239 -5.70 8.34 10.53
C LEU A 239 -5.34 9.48 11.48
N HIS A 240 -4.19 10.11 11.26
CA HIS A 240 -3.84 11.34 11.95
C HIS A 240 -3.98 12.60 11.10
N GLY A 241 -3.89 12.46 9.79
CA GLY A 241 -3.78 13.58 8.85
C GLY A 241 -2.45 14.32 8.99
N PHE A 242 -1.93 14.82 7.88
CA PHE A 242 -0.60 15.45 7.85
C PHE A 242 -0.62 16.86 7.26
N SER A 243 0.35 17.67 7.69
CA SER A 243 0.67 18.95 7.06
C SER A 243 1.04 18.76 5.60
N ASP A 244 0.91 19.82 4.82
CA ASP A 244 1.19 19.78 3.37
C ASP A 244 2.65 19.39 3.05
N ASP A 245 3.59 19.75 3.92
CA ASP A 245 4.99 19.33 3.81
C ASP A 245 5.22 17.85 4.14
N GLY A 246 4.23 17.16 4.71
CA GLY A 246 4.26 15.75 5.11
C GLY A 246 5.19 15.44 6.28
N LEU A 247 5.62 16.44 7.05
CA LEU A 247 6.58 16.26 8.14
C LEU A 247 5.97 16.32 9.53
N SER A 248 4.78 16.91 9.69
CA SER A 248 4.15 17.08 11.00
C SER A 248 2.69 16.67 11.02
N CYS A 249 2.28 16.07 12.13
CA CYS A 249 0.90 15.76 12.43
C CYS A 249 0.33 16.73 13.48
N SER A 250 -0.95 17.13 13.43
CA SER A 250 -1.98 16.77 12.45
C SER A 250 -2.12 17.80 11.32
N GLY A 251 -2.68 17.39 10.19
CA GLY A 251 -3.06 18.30 9.10
C GLY A 251 -4.23 17.77 8.26
N PRO A 252 -4.65 18.50 7.20
CA PRO A 252 -5.88 18.22 6.47
C PRO A 252 -5.75 17.09 5.44
N TRP A 253 -4.56 16.51 5.25
CA TRP A 253 -4.30 15.54 4.18
C TRP A 253 -4.24 14.11 4.71
N ALA A 254 -5.05 13.22 4.14
CA ALA A 254 -5.10 11.81 4.51
C ALA A 254 -4.16 10.91 3.68
N ILE A 255 -3.80 11.36 2.46
CA ILE A 255 -3.15 10.52 1.45
C ILE A 255 -1.88 11.20 0.94
N ASN A 256 -0.83 10.41 0.67
CA ASN A 256 0.37 10.77 -0.10
C ASN A 256 1.25 11.90 0.45
N LYS A 257 1.03 12.38 1.68
CA LYS A 257 1.95 13.31 2.34
C LYS A 257 3.14 12.61 2.97
N THR A 258 2.91 11.46 3.61
CA THR A 258 3.95 10.65 4.21
C THR A 258 3.56 9.18 4.21
N ASN A 259 4.53 8.27 4.14
CA ASN A 259 4.31 6.83 4.35
C ASN A 259 4.72 6.37 5.76
N ASN A 260 4.97 7.30 6.70
CA ASN A 260 5.20 6.93 8.08
C ASN A 260 3.87 6.72 8.79
N ASN A 261 3.35 5.49 8.67
CA ASN A 261 2.13 5.04 9.34
C ASN A 261 0.87 5.78 8.84
N GLU A 262 0.82 6.11 7.55
CA GLU A 262 -0.27 6.85 6.89
C GLU A 262 -0.44 6.33 5.47
N ALA A 263 -1.60 6.58 4.87
CA ALA A 263 -1.94 6.04 3.55
C ALA A 263 -1.08 6.67 2.45
N TYR A 264 -0.40 5.83 1.68
CA TYR A 264 0.60 6.27 0.71
C TYR A 264 0.69 5.34 -0.49
N SER A 265 0.82 5.91 -1.68
CA SER A 265 0.98 5.20 -2.94
C SER A 265 1.89 5.97 -3.90
N PHE A 266 2.42 5.22 -4.87
CA PHE A 266 3.19 5.77 -5.98
C PHE A 266 2.37 5.86 -7.27
N HIS A 267 1.09 5.49 -7.21
CA HIS A 267 0.16 5.73 -8.30
C HIS A 267 -0.11 7.24 -8.46
N PRO A 268 -0.04 7.79 -9.68
CA PRO A 268 -0.37 9.19 -9.91
C PRO A 268 -1.82 9.52 -9.50
N GLY A 269 -1.98 10.53 -8.64
CA GLY A 269 -3.26 11.14 -8.29
C GLY A 269 -4.07 10.43 -7.21
N GLY A 270 -3.56 9.39 -6.57
CA GLY A 270 -4.33 8.65 -5.58
C GLY A 270 -3.79 7.28 -5.22
N LEU A 271 -4.63 6.46 -4.59
CA LEU A 271 -4.28 5.11 -4.16
C LEU A 271 -5.46 4.15 -4.28
N GLN A 272 -5.16 2.85 -4.19
CA GLN A 272 -6.17 1.80 -4.15
C GLN A 272 -6.64 1.54 -2.71
N ILE A 273 -7.94 1.42 -2.52
CA ILE A 273 -8.55 0.91 -1.30
C ILE A 273 -9.35 -0.36 -1.61
N ASN A 274 -9.45 -1.23 -0.62
CA ASN A 274 -10.37 -2.37 -0.64
C ASN A 274 -11.44 -2.14 0.42
N LEU A 275 -12.69 -2.40 0.07
CA LEU A 275 -13.83 -2.26 0.96
C LEU A 275 -14.21 -3.60 1.59
N ALA A 276 -15.00 -3.56 2.66
CA ALA A 276 -15.40 -4.71 3.45
C ALA A 276 -16.35 -5.67 2.70
N ASP A 277 -16.79 -5.33 1.49
CA ASP A 277 -17.49 -6.24 0.55
C ASP A 277 -16.54 -6.93 -0.44
N GLY A 278 -15.23 -6.61 -0.39
CA GLY A 278 -14.20 -7.13 -1.28
C GLY A 278 -14.01 -6.35 -2.58
N SER A 279 -14.78 -5.29 -2.82
CA SER A 279 -14.59 -4.39 -3.96
C SER A 279 -13.33 -3.52 -3.79
N THR A 280 -12.69 -3.19 -4.90
CA THR A 280 -11.45 -2.38 -4.91
C THR A 280 -11.71 -1.11 -5.72
N HIS A 281 -11.36 0.04 -5.17
CA HIS A 281 -11.58 1.36 -5.76
C HIS A 281 -10.31 2.18 -5.72
N PHE A 282 -10.12 3.01 -6.73
CA PHE A 282 -9.08 4.01 -6.71
C PHE A 282 -9.67 5.34 -6.27
N ILE A 283 -9.13 5.92 -5.21
CA ILE A 283 -9.57 7.19 -4.66
C ILE A 283 -8.50 8.26 -4.88
N SER A 284 -8.96 9.49 -5.08
CA SER A 284 -8.07 10.63 -5.30
C SER A 284 -7.32 11.00 -4.02
N GLU A 285 -6.06 11.39 -4.13
CA GLU A 285 -5.29 11.93 -3.00
C GLU A 285 -5.82 13.30 -2.51
N GLN A 286 -6.72 13.93 -3.28
CA GLN A 286 -7.43 15.18 -2.96
C GLN A 286 -8.78 14.92 -2.25
N ILE A 287 -9.07 13.68 -1.88
CA ILE A 287 -10.27 13.35 -1.10
C ILE A 287 -10.31 14.19 0.19
N ASP A 288 -11.50 14.69 0.52
CA ASP A 288 -11.72 15.38 1.79
C ASP A 288 -11.48 14.42 2.96
N ILE A 289 -10.69 14.87 3.95
CA ILE A 289 -10.27 14.02 5.07
C ILE A 289 -11.44 13.55 5.94
N GLU A 290 -12.55 14.29 5.99
CA GLU A 290 -13.76 13.85 6.68
C GLU A 290 -14.43 12.69 5.93
N VAL A 291 -14.41 12.71 4.59
CA VAL A 291 -14.91 11.59 3.77
C VAL A 291 -14.00 10.37 3.93
N TYR A 292 -12.67 10.57 3.89
CA TYR A 292 -11.72 9.48 4.13
C TYR A 292 -11.87 8.87 5.53
N ALA A 293 -12.06 9.71 6.57
CA ALA A 293 -12.33 9.26 7.93
C ALA A 293 -13.62 8.43 8.03
N SER A 294 -14.65 8.82 7.28
CA SER A 294 -15.93 8.10 7.23
C SER A 294 -15.81 6.72 6.59
N LEU A 295 -14.89 6.53 5.64
CA LEU A 295 -14.59 5.21 5.06
C LEU A 295 -13.91 4.29 6.07
N ILE A 296 -13.17 4.82 7.05
CA ILE A 296 -12.45 4.00 8.02
C ILE A 296 -13.43 3.38 9.01
N THR A 297 -14.36 4.17 9.53
CA THR A 297 -15.31 3.72 10.55
C THR A 297 -16.28 2.68 10.02
N LYS A 298 -16.76 1.85 10.95
CA LYS A 298 -17.70 0.75 10.65
C LYS A 298 -19.06 0.90 11.32
N ALA A 299 -19.22 1.85 12.22
CA ALA A 299 -20.36 1.87 13.15
C ALA A 299 -20.83 3.28 13.55
N GLU A 300 -20.57 4.29 12.71
CA GLU A 300 -20.99 5.69 12.91
C GLU A 300 -22.28 6.05 12.15
N LEU A 301 -22.82 5.11 11.35
CA LEU A 301 -23.94 5.25 10.41
C LEU A 301 -23.65 6.23 9.27
N GLU A 302 -22.40 6.24 8.80
CA GLU A 302 -21.94 7.11 7.73
C GLU A 302 -22.19 6.45 6.37
N VAL A 303 -23.15 6.98 5.60
CA VAL A 303 -23.40 6.53 4.22
C VAL A 303 -22.79 7.53 3.26
N ILE A 304 -21.83 7.06 2.46
CA ILE A 304 -21.08 7.90 1.53
C ILE A 304 -21.60 7.63 0.12
N SER A 305 -22.10 8.67 -0.56
CA SER A 305 -22.68 8.53 -1.90
C SER A 305 -21.65 8.51 -3.03
N ALA A 306 -20.46 9.09 -2.82
CA ALA A 306 -19.35 9.10 -3.75
C ALA A 306 -18.03 9.42 -3.03
N PHE A 307 -16.93 8.79 -3.43
CA PHE A 307 -15.57 8.99 -2.93
C PHE A 307 -14.52 8.58 -3.97
#